data_AF-A0A8B8G6Y5-F1
#
_entry.id   AF-A0A8B8G6Y5-F1
#
_cell.length_a   1.000
_cell.length_b   1.000
_cell.length_c   1.000
_cell.angle_alpha   90.00
_cell.angle_beta   90.00
_cell.angle_gamma   90.00
#
_symmetry.space_group_name_H-M   'P 1'
#
loop_
_entity.id
_entity.type
_entity.pdbx_description
1 polymer ?
#
loop_
_entity_poly.entity_id
_entity_poly.type
_entity_poly.pdbx_seq_one_letter_code
_entity_poly.pdbx_strand_id
1 'polypeptide(L)'
;SNSACIVNCRALTQLKMCNCTPHYLRIPGAPICGIEGLSCVTEYSEIFRSLKTYDFNKLGLVCNCISSCTEPEYNVLSTEIGSLSNDNANNEDVINGSKVVIALDRLPNERLKRNVVRSRMDLIVSVGGTL
;
A
#
# COMPACT_ATOMS: atom_id res chain seq x y z
N SER A 1 -6.71 0.73 3.72
CA SER A 1 -5.65 1.47 3.01
C SER A 1 -5.71 1.15 1.53
N ASN A 2 -5.38 2.15 0.70
CA ASN A 2 -5.35 2.03 -0.77
C ASN A 2 -4.34 0.96 -1.24
N SER A 3 -3.17 0.90 -0.62
CA SER A 3 -2.10 -0.04 -0.99
C SER A 3 -2.50 -1.51 -0.83
N ALA A 4 -3.14 -1.86 0.30
CA ALA A 4 -3.64 -3.20 0.55
C ALA A 4 -4.71 -3.64 -0.47
N CYS A 5 -5.60 -2.72 -0.87
CA CYS A 5 -6.60 -2.99 -1.90
C CYS A 5 -5.94 -3.31 -3.26
N ILE A 6 -4.93 -2.53 -3.65
CA ILE A 6 -4.19 -2.74 -4.90
C ILE A 6 -3.48 -4.10 -4.90
N VAL A 7 -2.85 -4.46 -3.79
CA VAL A 7 -2.16 -5.76 -3.62
C VAL A 7 -3.15 -6.92 -3.75
N ASN A 8 -4.31 -6.83 -3.10
CA ASN A 8 -5.37 -7.84 -3.21
C ASN A 8 -5.95 -7.92 -4.63
N CYS A 9 -6.18 -6.78 -5.28
CA CYS A 9 -6.63 -6.72 -6.68
C CYS A 9 -5.66 -7.43 -7.63
N ARG A 10 -4.35 -7.22 -7.47
CA ARG A 10 -3.31 -7.94 -8.23
C ARG A 10 -3.37 -9.43 -7.98
N ALA A 11 -3.42 -9.86 -6.72
CA ALA A 11 -3.47 -11.27 -6.36
C ALA A 11 -4.71 -11.97 -6.93
N LEU A 12 -5.88 -11.34 -6.83
CA LEU A 12 -7.12 -11.88 -7.40
C LEU A 12 -7.08 -11.96 -8.93
N THR A 13 -6.41 -11.02 -9.59
CA THR A 13 -6.29 -11.04 -11.05
C THR A 13 -5.29 -12.08 -11.53
N GLN A 14 -4.17 -12.25 -10.82
CA GLN A 14 -3.22 -13.35 -11.07
C GLN A 14 -3.90 -14.71 -10.87
N LEU A 15 -4.72 -14.85 -9.83
CA LEU A 15 -5.51 -16.06 -9.61
C LEU A 15 -6.50 -16.31 -10.76
N LYS A 16 -7.15 -15.27 -11.29
CA LYS A 16 -8.09 -15.40 -12.42
C LYS A 16 -7.42 -15.73 -13.76
N MET A 17 -6.23 -15.19 -14.01
CA MET A 17 -5.52 -15.36 -15.29
C MET A 17 -4.64 -16.61 -15.31
N CYS A 18 -3.95 -16.91 -14.20
CA CYS A 18 -2.97 -17.98 -14.11
C CYS A 18 -3.39 -19.11 -13.16
N ASN A 19 -4.62 -19.08 -12.60
CA ASN A 19 -5.16 -20.09 -11.68
C ASN A 19 -4.34 -20.35 -10.41
N CYS A 20 -3.41 -19.44 -10.07
CA CYS A 20 -2.58 -19.53 -8.88
C CYS A 20 -2.12 -18.15 -8.41
N THR A 21 -1.60 -18.08 -7.19
CA THR A 21 -0.98 -16.86 -6.65
C THR A 21 0.50 -17.09 -6.32
N PRO A 22 1.40 -16.13 -6.59
CA PRO A 22 2.78 -16.20 -6.11
C PRO A 22 2.85 -16.27 -4.59
N HIS A 23 3.91 -16.86 -4.03
CA HIS A 23 4.06 -17.04 -2.59
C HIS A 23 4.00 -15.72 -1.78
N TYR A 24 4.45 -14.61 -2.36
CA TYR A 24 4.45 -13.28 -1.74
C TYR A 24 3.10 -12.53 -1.87
N LEU A 25 2.15 -13.06 -2.66
CA LEU A 25 0.80 -12.53 -2.87
C LEU A 25 -0.27 -13.55 -2.44
N ARG A 26 0.00 -14.29 -1.37
CA ARG A 26 -0.85 -15.41 -0.93
C ARG A 26 -2.25 -14.93 -0.56
N ILE A 27 -3.25 -15.53 -1.20
CA ILE A 27 -4.65 -15.46 -0.79
C ILE A 27 -4.98 -16.74 0.00
N PRO A 28 -5.58 -16.65 1.20
CA PRO A 28 -6.03 -17.83 1.94
C PRO A 28 -6.92 -18.73 1.08
N GLY A 29 -6.59 -20.02 0.99
CA GLY A 29 -7.34 -21.00 0.20
C GLY A 29 -7.01 -21.02 -1.31
N ALA A 30 -6.21 -20.09 -1.82
CA ALA A 30 -5.75 -20.13 -3.21
C ALA A 30 -4.49 -21.01 -3.36
N PRO A 31 -4.35 -21.73 -4.50
CA PRO A 31 -3.14 -22.48 -4.78
C PRO A 31 -1.94 -21.55 -4.98
N ILE A 32 -0.77 -21.98 -4.51
CA ILE A 32 0.49 -21.26 -4.70
C ILE A 32 1.08 -21.66 -6.05
N CYS A 33 1.53 -20.69 -6.84
CA CYS A 33 2.14 -20.96 -8.14
C CYS A 33 3.45 -21.75 -8.00
N GLY A 34 3.56 -22.84 -8.76
CA GLY A 34 4.84 -23.46 -9.09
C GLY A 34 5.57 -22.72 -10.21
N ILE A 35 6.57 -23.35 -10.82
CA ILE A 35 7.40 -22.76 -11.88
C ILE A 35 6.54 -22.38 -13.11
N GLU A 36 5.65 -23.27 -13.55
CA GLU A 36 4.76 -23.02 -14.69
C GLU A 36 3.81 -21.84 -14.44
N GLY A 37 3.21 -21.79 -13.25
CA GLY A 37 2.36 -20.66 -12.84
C GLY A 37 3.11 -19.33 -12.76
N LEU A 38 4.36 -19.36 -12.28
CA LEU A 38 5.24 -18.19 -12.29
C LEU A 38 5.63 -17.75 -13.71
N SER A 39 5.75 -18.68 -14.66
CA SER A 39 5.94 -18.36 -16.08
C SER A 39 4.76 -17.56 -16.63
N CYS A 40 3.51 -18.00 -16.34
CA CYS A 40 2.31 -17.26 -16.72
C CYS A 40 2.27 -15.85 -16.11
N VAL A 41 2.61 -15.72 -14.81
CA VAL A 41 2.64 -14.41 -14.15
C VAL A 41 3.70 -13.49 -14.78
N THR A 42 4.83 -14.05 -15.21
CA THR A 42 5.90 -13.32 -15.90
C THR A 42 5.48 -12.87 -17.30
N GLU A 43 4.79 -13.72 -18.04
CA GLU A 43 4.28 -13.43 -19.38
C GLU A 43 3.32 -12.22 -19.37
N TYR A 44 2.43 -12.15 -18.38
CA TYR A 44 1.49 -11.04 -18.20
C TYR A 44 2.00 -9.94 -17.25
N SER A 45 3.30 -9.88 -17.00
CA SER A 45 3.89 -8.94 -16.03
C SER A 45 3.58 -7.47 -16.32
N GLU A 46 3.50 -7.06 -17.59
CA GLU A 46 3.13 -5.71 -18.01
C GLU A 46 1.72 -5.31 -17.55
N ILE A 47 0.80 -6.27 -17.49
CA ILE A 47 -0.58 -6.07 -17.00
C ILE A 47 -0.56 -5.91 -15.48
N PHE A 48 0.17 -6.75 -14.75
CA PHE A 48 0.15 -6.75 -13.28
C PHE A 48 0.98 -5.63 -12.65
N ARG A 49 2.05 -5.18 -13.32
CA ARG A 49 3.01 -4.20 -12.81
C ARG A 49 2.40 -2.81 -12.73
N SER A 50 1.65 -2.41 -13.75
CA SER A 50 1.07 -1.07 -13.86
C SER A 50 -0.42 -1.05 -13.50
N LEU A 51 -0.88 0.06 -12.93
CA LEU A 51 -2.30 0.34 -12.75
C LEU A 51 -2.78 1.25 -13.87
N LYS A 52 -4.04 1.09 -14.28
CA LYS A 52 -4.68 1.98 -15.25
C LYS A 52 -6.11 2.31 -14.83
N THR A 53 -6.59 3.45 -15.32
CA THR A 53 -8.01 3.80 -15.28
C THR A 53 -8.77 3.12 -16.41
N TYR A 54 -10.10 3.03 -16.28
CA TYR A 54 -10.96 2.40 -17.28
C TYR A 54 -10.83 3.07 -18.65
N ASP A 55 -10.69 4.39 -18.69
CA ASP A 55 -10.72 5.21 -19.90
C ASP A 55 -9.35 5.34 -20.61
N PHE A 56 -8.31 4.66 -20.11
CA PHE A 56 -6.96 4.80 -20.64
C PHE A 56 -6.52 3.56 -21.44
N ASN A 57 -6.12 3.78 -22.70
CA ASN A 57 -5.70 2.74 -23.62
C ASN A 57 -4.22 2.36 -23.43
N LYS A 58 -3.85 1.98 -22.21
CA LYS A 58 -2.52 1.45 -21.85
C LYS A 58 -2.68 0.04 -21.29
N LEU A 59 -1.64 -0.78 -21.41
CA LEU A 59 -1.52 -2.02 -20.64
C LEU A 59 -1.47 -1.69 -19.14
N GLY A 60 -2.19 -2.46 -18.34
CA GLY A 60 -2.24 -2.28 -16.90
C GLY A 60 -3.52 -2.82 -16.28
N LEU A 61 -3.48 -2.95 -14.97
CA LEU A 61 -4.56 -3.49 -14.16
C LEU A 61 -5.53 -2.39 -13.74
N VAL A 62 -6.83 -2.64 -13.95
CA VAL A 62 -7.90 -1.77 -13.45
C VAL A 62 -8.27 -2.24 -12.04
N CYS A 63 -8.04 -1.39 -11.05
CA CYS A 63 -8.45 -1.63 -9.66
C CYS A 63 -9.29 -0.46 -9.14
N ASN A 64 -10.51 -0.74 -8.70
CA ASN A 64 -11.42 0.27 -8.12
C ASN A 64 -11.12 0.48 -6.63
N CYS A 65 -9.88 0.86 -6.31
CA CYS A 65 -9.44 1.11 -4.95
C CYS A 65 -9.65 2.58 -4.58
N ILE A 66 -10.51 2.83 -3.60
CA ILE A 66 -10.76 4.17 -3.06
C ILE A 66 -9.76 4.45 -1.93
N SER A 67 -9.25 5.67 -1.84
CA SER A 67 -8.43 6.12 -0.71
C SER A 67 -9.18 5.96 0.61
N SER A 68 -8.48 5.59 1.68
CA SER A 68 -9.10 5.53 3.00
C SER A 68 -9.45 6.94 3.49
N CYS A 69 -10.55 7.10 4.24
CA CYS A 69 -10.95 8.42 4.76
C CYS A 69 -9.95 8.98 5.77
N THR A 70 -9.34 8.09 6.54
CA THR A 70 -8.27 8.38 7.49
C THR A 70 -7.05 7.55 7.10
N GLU A 71 -5.98 8.21 6.70
CA GLU A 71 -4.74 7.54 6.28
C GLU A 71 -3.55 8.24 6.97
N PRO A 72 -2.80 7.53 7.84
CA PRO A 72 -1.64 8.11 8.49
C PRO A 72 -0.45 8.18 7.52
N GLU A 73 0.32 9.26 7.61
CA GLU A 73 1.54 9.46 6.85
C GLU A 73 2.72 9.61 7.82
N TYR A 74 3.76 8.81 7.63
CA TYR A 74 4.97 8.82 8.45
C TYR A 74 6.15 9.34 7.64
N ASN A 75 6.83 10.36 8.15
CA ASN A 75 8.02 10.93 7.54
C ASN A 75 9.25 10.58 8.39
N VAL A 76 10.32 10.11 7.75
CA VAL A 76 11.59 9.84 8.41
C VAL A 76 12.36 11.16 8.51
N LEU A 77 12.57 11.64 9.74
CA LEU A 77 13.24 12.93 10.00
C LEU A 77 14.77 12.77 10.12
N SER A 78 15.20 11.73 10.82
CA SER A 78 16.61 11.37 10.98
C SER A 78 16.77 9.86 10.95
N THR A 79 17.87 9.40 10.37
CA THR A 79 18.28 8.01 10.37
C THR A 79 19.69 7.96 10.88
N GLU A 80 19.89 7.34 12.03
CA GLU A 80 21.22 7.09 12.59
C GLU A 80 21.59 5.63 12.33
N ILE A 81 22.69 5.42 11.62
CA ILE A 81 23.24 4.09 11.35
C ILE A 81 24.58 4.02 12.08
N GLY A 82 24.59 3.29 13.20
CA GLY A 82 25.81 3.01 13.97
C GLY A 82 26.13 1.52 13.94
N SER A 83 27.42 1.17 13.94
CA SER A 83 27.84 -0.20 14.17
C SER A 83 27.63 -0.56 15.65
N LEU A 84 27.06 -1.74 15.90
CA LEU A 84 27.00 -2.33 17.25
C LEU A 84 28.36 -2.96 17.60
N SER A 85 29.44 -2.18 17.52
CA SER A 85 30.78 -2.61 17.94
C SER A 85 30.91 -2.37 19.44
N ASN A 86 30.50 -3.35 20.24
CA ASN A 86 30.88 -3.41 21.65
C ASN A 86 32.25 -4.09 21.74
N ASP A 87 33.32 -3.30 21.88
CA ASP A 87 34.70 -3.80 21.99
C ASP A 87 34.97 -4.70 23.24
N ASN A 88 33.97 -4.90 24.12
CA ASN A 88 34.13 -5.63 25.38
C ASN A 88 33.04 -6.68 25.68
N ALA A 89 32.21 -7.08 24.71
CA ALA A 89 31.15 -8.06 24.95
C ALA A 89 31.49 -9.41 24.28
N ASN A 90 32.04 -10.35 25.07
CA ASN A 90 32.26 -11.76 24.68
C ASN A 90 30.95 -12.57 24.52
N ASN A 91 29.86 -11.93 24.09
CA ASN A 91 28.55 -12.53 23.92
C ASN A 91 28.25 -12.64 22.41
N GLU A 92 28.17 -13.87 21.89
CA GLU A 92 27.90 -14.17 20.47
C GLU A 92 26.62 -13.51 19.93
N ASP A 93 25.63 -13.24 20.79
CA ASP A 93 24.37 -12.57 20.44
C ASP A 93 24.55 -11.10 20.01
N VAL A 94 25.64 -10.44 20.44
CA VAL A 94 25.93 -9.04 20.07
C VAL A 94 26.57 -8.95 18.69
N ILE A 95 27.25 -10.01 18.24
CA ILE A 95 28.02 -10.02 16.99
C ILE A 95 27.08 -10.12 15.77
N ASN A 96 25.93 -10.78 15.89
CA ASN A 96 24.96 -10.98 14.79
C ASN A 96 23.62 -10.24 14.98
N GLY A 97 23.49 -9.40 16.02
CA GLY A 97 22.26 -8.67 16.31
C GLY A 97 22.13 -7.35 15.54
N SER A 98 20.91 -6.97 15.20
CA SER A 98 20.58 -5.62 14.72
C SER A 98 19.68 -4.92 15.75
N LYS A 99 20.06 -3.72 16.20
CA LYS A 99 19.22 -2.88 17.05
C LYS A 99 18.59 -1.77 16.23
N VAL A 100 17.27 -1.80 16.10
CA VAL A 100 16.49 -0.76 15.45
C VAL A 100 15.68 -0.03 16.51
N VAL A 101 15.84 1.30 16.59
CA VAL A 101 15.05 2.15 17.48
C VAL A 101 14.21 3.08 16.61
N ILE A 102 12.89 3.03 16.80
CA ILE A 102 11.94 3.91 16.13
C ILE A 102 11.38 4.85 17.20
N ALA A 103 11.64 6.15 17.03
CA ALA A 103 11.16 7.18 17.94
C ALA A 103 10.37 8.23 17.15
N LEU A 104 9.32 8.75 17.78
CA LEU A 104 8.56 9.87 17.25
C LEU A 104 9.12 11.17 17.85
N ASP A 105 9.53 12.12 17.00
CA ASP A 105 9.91 13.47 17.46
C ASP A 105 8.73 14.16 18.16
N ARG A 106 7.50 13.92 17.67
CA ARG A 106 6.26 14.52 18.19
C ARG A 106 5.10 13.54 18.07
N LEU A 107 4.07 13.75 18.90
CA LEU A 107 2.83 13.01 18.79
C LEU A 107 2.15 13.24 17.42
N PRO A 108 1.44 12.23 16.88
CA PRO A 108 0.74 12.35 15.61
C PRO A 108 -0.26 13.52 15.61
N ASN A 109 -0.26 14.32 14.55
CA ASN A 109 -1.18 15.44 14.37
C ASN A 109 -1.91 15.33 13.03
N GLU A 110 -3.17 15.78 12.99
CA GLU A 110 -3.97 15.83 11.76
C GLU A 110 -3.52 17.04 10.91
N ARG A 111 -2.82 16.80 9.80
CA ARG A 111 -2.32 17.86 8.91
C ARG A 111 -3.32 18.28 7.83
N LEU A 112 -4.11 17.33 7.35
CA LEU A 112 -5.04 17.52 6.23
C LEU A 112 -6.41 17.00 6.64
N LYS A 113 -7.39 17.91 6.70
CA LYS A 113 -8.78 17.58 7.00
C LYS A 113 -9.69 18.12 5.92
N ARG A 114 -10.57 17.27 5.39
CA ARG A 114 -11.63 17.69 4.47
C ARG A 114 -12.89 18.02 5.28
N ASN A 115 -13.24 19.30 5.32
CA ASN A 115 -14.48 19.76 5.94
C ASN A 115 -15.52 20.10 4.87
N VAL A 116 -16.78 19.79 5.16
CA VAL A 116 -17.90 20.19 4.30
C VAL A 116 -18.17 21.67 4.51
N VAL A 117 -17.87 22.51 3.51
CA VAL A 117 -18.03 23.98 3.59
C VAL A 117 -19.44 24.44 3.19
N ARG A 118 -20.14 23.65 2.36
CA ARG A 118 -21.55 23.87 2.03
C ARG A 118 -22.32 22.58 2.20
N SER A 119 -23.32 22.63 3.05
CA SER A 119 -24.28 21.55 3.24
C SER A 119 -25.34 21.57 2.13
N ARG A 120 -26.15 20.51 2.09
CA ARG A 120 -27.29 20.45 1.17
C ARG A 120 -28.29 21.59 1.40
N MET A 121 -28.48 22.01 2.65
CA MET A 121 -29.38 23.11 3.00
C MET A 121 -28.85 24.45 2.51
N ASP A 122 -27.53 24.69 2.63
CA ASP A 122 -26.92 25.92 2.10
C ASP A 122 -27.09 26.03 0.58
N LEU A 123 -27.05 24.88 -0.10
CA LEU A 123 -27.28 24.82 -1.55
C LEU A 123 -28.74 25.15 -1.90
N ILE A 124 -29.71 24.60 -1.16
CA ILE A 124 -31.14 24.90 -1.36
C ILE A 124 -31.43 26.38 -1.09
N VAL A 125 -30.92 26.93 0.02
CA VAL A 125 -31.09 28.35 0.38
C VAL A 125 -30.47 29.25 -0.68
N SER A 126 -29.28 28.91 -1.18
CA SER A 126 -28.63 29.70 -2.24
C SER A 126 -29.41 29.70 -3.54
N VAL A 127 -30.01 28.57 -3.95
CA VAL A 127 -30.84 28.50 -5.15
C VAL A 127 -32.18 29.24 -4.93
N GLY A 128 -32.81 29.05 -3.77
CA GLY A 128 -34.07 29.69 -3.42
C GLY A 128 -33.98 31.21 -3.29
N GLY A 129 -32.84 31.75 -2.85
CA GLY A 129 -32.61 33.20 -2.77
C GLY A 129 -32.27 33.88 -4.10
N THR A 130 -32.02 33.10 -5.17
CA THR A 130 -31.76 33.63 -6.53
C THR A 130 -33.01 33.67 -7.42
N LEU A 131 -34.14 33.15 -6.94
CA LEU A 131 -35.42 33.08 -7.65
C LEU A 131 -36.41 34.15 -7.17
#